data_AF-A0A3D2SJI1-F1
#
_entry.id   AF-A0A3D2SJI1-F1
#
_cell.length_a   1.000
_cell.length_b   1.000
_cell.length_c   1.000
_cell.angle_alpha   90.00
_cell.angle_beta   90.00
_cell.angle_gamma   90.00
#
_symmetry.space_group_name_H-M   'P 1'
#
loop_
_entity.id
_entity.type
_entity.pdbx_description
1 polymer ?
#
loop_
_entity_poly.entity_id
_entity_poly.type
_entity_poly.pdbx_seq_one_letter_code
_entity_poly.pdbx_strand_id
1 'polypeptide(L)'
;MNINNHQLLNMWLKERIIQNQSEHTIHAYQRDLTDFFMFCEVKKLDLIEIEASDLREYLAYKVEQSNLSSSSIQRMLSAIRQFMKWAQQSNYLNMNPTEDF
;
A
#
# COMPACT_ATOMS: atom_id res chain seq x y z
N MET A 1 -7.85 15.55 -13.95
CA MET A 1 -6.96 14.47 -14.41
C MET A 1 -7.11 13.36 -13.39
N ASN A 2 -7.66 12.20 -13.76
CA ASN A 2 -7.85 11.09 -12.81
C ASN A 2 -6.49 10.39 -12.65
N ILE A 3 -5.87 10.55 -11.48
CA ILE A 3 -4.61 9.89 -11.13
C ILE A 3 -4.95 8.44 -10.72
N ASN A 4 -4.24 7.46 -11.26
CA ASN A 4 -4.44 6.04 -10.92
C ASN A 4 -3.40 5.53 -9.88
N ASN A 5 -3.64 4.33 -9.35
CA ASN A 5 -2.80 3.71 -8.31
C ASN A 5 -1.32 3.59 -8.71
N HIS A 6 -1.04 3.29 -9.98
CA HIS A 6 0.34 3.17 -10.47
C HIS A 6 1.04 4.54 -10.53
N GLN A 7 0.31 5.60 -10.90
CA GLN A 7 0.85 6.96 -10.87
C GLN A 7 1.14 7.42 -9.43
N LEU A 8 0.23 7.16 -8.48
CA LEU A 8 0.46 7.45 -7.05
C LEU A 8 1.68 6.71 -6.51
N LEU A 9 1.82 5.43 -6.86
CA LEU A 9 2.98 4.62 -6.47
C LEU A 9 4.29 5.25 -6.96
N ASN A 10 4.36 5.59 -8.24
CA ASN A 10 5.56 6.15 -8.84
C ASN A 10 5.92 7.51 -8.24
N MET A 11 4.92 8.35 -7.94
CA MET A 11 5.13 9.63 -7.25
C MET A 11 5.72 9.40 -5.86
N TRP A 12 5.13 8.49 -5.09
CA TRP A 12 5.61 8.17 -3.75
C TRP A 12 7.02 7.57 -3.74
N LEU A 13 7.30 6.59 -4.61
CA LEU A 13 8.62 5.97 -4.70
C LEU A 13 9.69 6.98 -5.09
N LYS A 14 9.39 7.91 -6.00
CA LYS A 14 10.30 9.01 -6.36
C LYS A 14 10.65 9.88 -5.16
N GLU A 15 9.67 10.24 -4.32
CA GLU A 15 9.93 10.98 -3.08
C GLU A 15 10.80 10.19 -2.10
N ARG A 16 10.56 8.89 -1.95
CA ARG A 16 11.39 8.02 -1.08
C ARG A 16 12.83 7.92 -1.56
N ILE A 17 13.06 7.87 -2.88
CA ILE A 17 14.40 7.90 -3.47
C ILE A 17 15.10 9.23 -3.15
N ILE A 18 14.41 10.37 -3.30
CA ILE A 18 14.95 11.70 -2.95
C ILE A 18 15.29 11.79 -1.46
N GLN A 19 14.54 11.10 -0.60
CA GLN A 19 14.80 10.99 0.83
C GLN A 19 15.90 9.96 1.20
N ASN A 20 16.67 9.48 0.21
CA ASN A 20 17.78 8.53 0.38
C ASN A 20 17.38 7.18 0.98
N GLN A 21 16.16 6.70 0.72
CA GLN A 21 15.81 5.31 1.02
C GLN A 21 16.65 4.35 0.16
N SER A 22 17.05 3.23 0.75
CA SER A 22 17.87 2.24 0.05
C SER A 22 17.11 1.63 -1.14
N GLU A 23 17.84 1.24 -2.19
CA GLU A 23 17.26 0.55 -3.36
C GLU A 23 16.48 -0.71 -2.94
N HIS A 24 17.01 -1.47 -1.98
CA HIS A 24 16.31 -2.63 -1.42
C HIS A 24 14.97 -2.26 -0.77
N THR A 25 14.91 -1.14 -0.04
CA THR A 25 13.67 -0.62 0.54
C THR A 25 12.68 -0.20 -0.54
N ILE A 26 13.14 0.48 -1.58
CA ILE A 26 12.32 0.91 -2.72
C ILE A 26 11.72 -0.30 -3.44
N HIS A 27 12.52 -1.31 -3.77
CA HIS A 27 12.03 -2.55 -4.39
C HIS A 27 11.05 -3.31 -3.49
N ALA A 28 11.30 -3.34 -2.17
CA ALA A 28 10.40 -3.93 -1.21
C ALA A 28 9.02 -3.22 -1.21
N TYR A 29 9.02 -1.88 -1.18
CA TYR A 29 7.80 -1.07 -1.26
C TYR A 29 7.06 -1.24 -2.58
N GLN A 30 7.75 -1.18 -3.70
CA GLN A 30 7.15 -1.35 -5.02
C GLN A 30 6.44 -2.70 -5.12
N ARG A 31 7.12 -3.78 -4.73
CA ARG A 31 6.55 -5.14 -4.75
C ARG A 31 5.30 -5.23 -3.87
N ASP A 32 5.40 -4.80 -2.62
CA ASP A 32 4.31 -4.97 -1.64
C ASP A 32 3.08 -4.15 -2.01
N LEU A 33 3.27 -2.91 -2.47
CA LEU A 33 2.15 -2.05 -2.86
C LEU A 33 1.54 -2.46 -4.19
N THR A 34 2.36 -2.91 -5.16
CA THR A 34 1.81 -3.46 -6.42
C THR A 34 0.92 -4.65 -6.12
N ASP A 35 1.36 -5.52 -5.22
CA ASP A 35 0.59 -6.68 -4.80
C ASP A 35 -0.73 -6.30 -4.09
N PHE A 36 -0.70 -5.32 -3.20
CA PHE A 36 -1.92 -4.77 -2.60
C PHE A 36 -2.86 -4.13 -3.63
N PHE A 37 -2.34 -3.34 -4.56
CA PHE A 37 -3.17 -2.70 -5.59
C PHE A 37 -3.82 -3.72 -6.54
N MET A 38 -3.14 -4.83 -6.85
CA MET A 38 -3.74 -5.92 -7.60
C MET A 38 -4.92 -6.55 -6.85
N PHE A 39 -4.80 -6.71 -5.52
CA PHE A 39 -5.93 -7.16 -4.70
C PHE A 39 -7.12 -6.18 -4.78
N CYS A 40 -6.86 -4.87 -4.65
CA CYS A 40 -7.89 -3.84 -4.79
C CYS A 40 -8.56 -3.87 -6.17
N GLU A 41 -7.77 -4.02 -7.24
CA GLU A 41 -8.28 -4.09 -8.61
C GLU A 41 -9.20 -5.30 -8.82
N VAL A 42 -8.78 -6.50 -8.36
CA VAL A 42 -9.59 -7.73 -8.43
C VAL A 42 -10.89 -7.58 -7.65
N LYS A 43 -10.85 -6.93 -6.48
CA LYS A 43 -12.02 -6.67 -5.63
C LYS A 43 -12.84 -5.47 -6.08
N LYS A 44 -12.40 -4.74 -7.11
CA LYS A 44 -12.99 -3.48 -7.59
C LYS A 44 -13.11 -2.41 -6.49
N LEU A 45 -12.11 -2.35 -5.61
CA LEU A 45 -12.01 -1.35 -4.56
C LEU A 45 -11.35 -0.09 -5.12
N ASP A 46 -11.95 1.06 -4.83
CA ASP A 46 -11.30 2.35 -5.06
C ASP A 46 -10.31 2.61 -3.92
N LEU A 47 -9.06 2.94 -4.27
CA LEU A 47 -8.00 3.22 -3.31
C LEU A 47 -8.36 4.40 -2.39
N ILE A 48 -9.14 5.35 -2.90
CA ILE A 48 -9.60 6.55 -2.19
C ILE A 48 -10.60 6.20 -1.07
N GLU A 49 -11.36 5.12 -1.28
CA GLU A 49 -12.45 4.69 -0.41
C GLU A 49 -12.10 3.43 0.39
N ILE A 50 -10.82 3.04 0.44
CA ILE A 50 -10.39 1.88 1.23
C ILE A 50 -10.67 2.11 2.70
N GLU A 51 -11.22 1.08 3.34
CA GLU A 51 -11.49 1.03 4.76
C GLU A 51 -10.55 0.05 5.48
N ALA A 52 -10.53 0.10 6.82
CA ALA A 52 -9.74 -0.84 7.62
C ALA A 52 -10.19 -2.30 7.46
N SER A 53 -11.46 -2.53 7.09
CA SER A 53 -12.04 -3.84 6.74
C SER A 53 -11.37 -4.45 5.52
N ASP A 54 -11.14 -3.67 4.46
CA ASP A 54 -10.48 -4.13 3.24
C ASP A 54 -9.02 -4.52 3.51
N LEU A 55 -8.33 -3.77 4.38
CA LEU A 55 -6.97 -4.10 4.81
C LEU A 55 -6.93 -5.44 5.57
N ARG A 56 -7.90 -5.68 6.45
CA ARG A 56 -8.02 -6.96 7.18
C ARG A 56 -8.28 -8.11 6.20
N GLU A 57 -9.16 -7.90 5.22
CA GLU A 57 -9.46 -8.90 4.19
C GLU A 57 -8.21 -9.22 3.36
N TYR A 58 -7.46 -8.21 2.92
CA TYR A 58 -6.21 -8.40 2.19
C TYR A 58 -5.20 -9.22 2.99
N LEU A 59 -5.03 -8.92 4.28
CA LEU A 59 -4.08 -9.66 5.12
C LEU A 59 -4.53 -11.10 5.36
N ALA A 60 -5.82 -11.35 5.57
CA ALA A 60 -6.37 -12.69 5.66
C ALA A 60 -6.14 -13.48 4.36
N TYR A 61 -6.43 -12.87 3.21
CA TYR A 61 -6.14 -13.43 1.90
C TYR A 61 -4.66 -13.83 1.74
N LYS A 62 -3.73 -13.01 2.25
CA LYS A 62 -2.30 -13.31 2.20
C LYS A 62 -1.85 -14.44 3.12
N VAL A 63 -2.43 -14.53 4.31
CA VAL A 63 -2.20 -15.66 5.22
C VAL A 63 -2.62 -16.96 4.56
N GLU A 64 -3.81 -16.98 3.95
CA GLU A 64 -4.39 -18.18 3.34
C GLU A 64 -3.65 -18.62 2.06
N GLN A 65 -3.30 -17.69 1.18
CA GLN A 65 -2.76 -18.02 -0.15
C GLN A 65 -1.26 -18.33 -0.17
N SER A 66 -0.50 -17.77 0.77
CA SER A 66 0.92 -17.49 0.48
C SER A 66 1.92 -18.18 1.40
N ASN A 67 1.49 -18.92 2.43
CA ASN A 67 2.38 -19.45 3.49
C ASN A 67 3.39 -18.40 4.01
N LEU A 68 3.03 -17.12 3.93
CA LEU A 68 3.95 -16.03 4.23
C LEU A 68 4.26 -16.02 5.71
N SER A 69 5.52 -15.81 6.03
CA SER A 69 5.94 -15.57 7.40
C SER A 69 5.26 -14.33 7.95
N SER A 70 5.04 -14.29 9.28
CA SER A 70 4.53 -13.10 9.97
C SER A 70 5.41 -11.86 9.72
N SER A 71 6.70 -12.05 9.45
CA SER A 71 7.61 -10.95 9.08
C SER A 71 7.30 -10.36 7.70
N SER A 72 6.90 -11.19 6.73
CA SER A 72 6.53 -10.73 5.39
C SER A 72 5.22 -9.93 5.44
N ILE A 73 4.25 -10.39 6.23
CA ILE A 73 2.98 -9.70 6.45
C ILE A 73 3.20 -8.34 7.12
N GLN A 74 4.01 -8.28 8.18
CA GLN A 74 4.33 -7.02 8.85
C GLN A 74 5.07 -6.03 7.94
N ARG A 75 5.99 -6.51 7.10
CA ARG A 75 6.70 -5.67 6.12
C ARG A 75 5.73 -5.05 5.10
N MET A 76 4.82 -5.85 4.58
CA MET A 76 3.78 -5.42 3.63
C MET A 76 2.82 -4.41 4.27
N LEU A 77 2.34 -4.68 5.49
CA LEU A 77 1.53 -3.72 6.25
C LEU A 77 2.29 -2.40 6.51
N SER A 78 3.59 -2.46 6.77
CA SER A 78 4.41 -1.27 6.96
C SER A 78 4.57 -0.45 5.67
N ALA A 79 4.63 -1.11 4.50
CA ALA A 79 4.62 -0.43 3.22
C ALA A 79 3.29 0.29 2.98
N ILE A 80 2.17 -0.40 3.23
CA ILE A 80 0.81 0.16 3.08
C ILE A 80 0.61 1.36 4.01
N ARG A 81 0.95 1.24 5.30
CA ARG A 81 0.86 2.34 6.27
C ARG A 81 1.58 3.60 5.80
N GLN A 82 2.81 3.45 5.33
CA GLN A 82 3.62 4.59 4.91
C GLN A 82 3.14 5.23 3.60
N PHE A 83 2.58 4.42 2.69
CA PHE A 83 1.97 4.91 1.47
C PHE A 83 0.67 5.65 1.75
N MET A 84 -0.25 5.06 2.54
CA MET A 84 -1.53 5.69 2.89
C MET A 84 -1.34 6.99 3.65
N LYS A 85 -0.39 7.02 4.60
CA LYS A 85 -0.02 8.26 5.31
C LYS A 85 0.46 9.34 4.35
N TRP A 86 1.32 9.00 3.40
CA TRP A 86 1.78 9.96 2.40
C TRP A 86 0.64 10.43 1.49
N ALA A 87 -0.20 9.51 1.03
CA ALA A 87 -1.30 9.82 0.12
C ALA A 87 -2.34 10.73 0.78
N GLN A 88 -2.66 10.50 2.06
CA GLN A 88 -3.48 11.40 2.88
C GLN A 88 -2.82 12.77 3.04
N GLN A 89 -1.55 12.83 3.44
CA GLN A 89 -0.81 14.11 3.60
C GLN A 89 -0.69 14.91 2.30
N SER A 90 -0.76 14.22 1.16
CA SER A 90 -0.71 14.81 -0.18
C SER A 90 -2.11 15.10 -0.77
N ASN A 91 -3.18 14.92 0.01
CA ASN A 91 -4.59 15.09 -0.38
C ASN A 91 -5.06 14.17 -1.52
N TYR A 92 -4.46 12.99 -1.67
CA TYR A 92 -4.93 11.94 -2.58
C TYR A 92 -5.91 10.97 -1.90
N LEU A 93 -5.95 10.94 -0.56
CA LEU A 93 -6.91 10.18 0.23
C LEU A 93 -7.67 11.10 1.17
N ASN A 94 -8.98 10.87 1.30
CA ASN A 94 -9.83 11.60 2.25
C ASN A 94 -9.58 11.14 3.69
N MET A 95 -9.40 9.83 3.87
CA MET A 95 -9.15 9.19 5.16
C MET A 95 -8.03 8.16 5.01
N ASN A 96 -7.28 7.95 6.08
CA ASN A 96 -6.23 6.95 6.11
C ASN A 96 -6.72 5.70 6.85
N PRO A 97 -7.07 4.61 6.13
CA PRO A 97 -7.63 3.40 6.73
C PRO A 97 -6.65 2.67 7.64
N THR A 98 -5.37 3.06 7.66
CA THR A 98 -4.36 2.48 8.54
C THR A 98 -4.29 3.13 9.91
N GLU A 99 -4.97 4.26 10.16
CA GLU A 99 -4.99 4.90 11.48
C GLU A 99 -5.80 4.09 12.50
N ASP A 100 -6.83 3.38 12.05
CA ASP A 100 -7.70 2.53 12.85
C ASP A 100 -7.35 1.03 12.76
N PHE A 101 -6.13 0.70 12.31
CA PHE A 101 -5.63 -0.68 12.11
C PHE A 101 -4.47 -1.03 13.05
#